data_AF-A0A849ZJL5-F1
#
_entry.id   AF-A0A849ZJL5-F1
#
_cell.length_a   1.000
_cell.length_b   1.000
_cell.length_c   1.000
_cell.angle_alpha   90.00
_cell.angle_beta   90.00
_cell.angle_gamma   90.00
#
_symmetry.space_group_name_H-M   'P 1'
#
loop_
_entity.id
_entity.type
_entity.pdbx_description
1 polymer ?
#
loop_
_entity_poly.entity_id
_entity_poly.type
_entity_poly.pdbx_seq_one_letter_code
_entity_poly.pdbx_strand_id
1 'polypeptide(L)'
;MQPPKHRALAPVLSSIVALALPSIGCVTEGTAVGEAESPAHHDVGRTTFEWKSDLADRTNGDIAGRLPDGTEYSGRYRQTVAEPAAGATTVDWEGNPSQYDSRADATVYTREVIARLKSADGRKELRCTFTLAQPKEGPAGGGTGMCSVSDGETVEGVVLKKAQ
;
A
#
# COMPACT_ATOMS: atom_id res chain seq x y z
N MET A 1 45.45 -57.72 -35.77
CA MET A 1 46.63 -57.08 -35.14
C MET A 1 46.21 -55.69 -34.67
N GLN A 2 46.04 -55.46 -33.36
CA GLN A 2 45.94 -54.13 -32.71
C GLN A 2 47.37 -53.68 -32.30
N PRO A 3 47.72 -52.40 -31.97
CA PRO A 3 46.94 -51.26 -31.40
C PRO A 3 47.38 -49.86 -31.99
N PRO A 4 47.28 -48.65 -31.37
CA PRO A 4 46.64 -48.23 -30.11
C PRO A 4 45.69 -47.00 -30.17
N LYS A 5 44.94 -46.87 -29.07
CA LYS A 5 44.04 -45.78 -28.69
C LYS A 5 44.83 -44.58 -28.17
N HIS A 6 44.49 -43.36 -28.58
CA HIS A 6 44.86 -42.13 -27.87
C HIS A 6 43.66 -41.22 -27.61
N ARG A 7 43.77 -40.55 -26.47
CA ARG A 7 42.74 -39.99 -25.61
C ARG A 7 42.12 -38.69 -26.12
N ALA A 8 40.89 -38.48 -25.67
CA ALA A 8 40.09 -37.27 -25.79
C ALA A 8 40.77 -36.00 -25.27
N LEU A 9 40.41 -34.86 -25.86
CA LEU A 9 40.44 -33.52 -25.27
C LEU A 9 39.28 -32.72 -25.89
N ALA A 10 38.25 -32.44 -25.08
CA ALA A 10 37.13 -31.59 -25.44
C ALA A 10 37.48 -30.11 -25.15
N PRO A 11 37.11 -29.15 -26.01
CA PRO A 11 37.26 -27.74 -25.70
C PRO A 11 36.14 -27.27 -24.76
N VAL A 12 36.52 -26.65 -23.64
CA VAL A 12 35.62 -26.02 -22.68
C VAL A 12 35.06 -24.74 -23.30
N LEU A 13 33.77 -24.74 -23.61
CA LEU A 13 33.02 -23.56 -24.04
C LEU A 13 32.79 -22.64 -22.82
N SER A 14 33.42 -21.48 -22.84
CA SER A 14 33.29 -20.42 -21.84
C SER A 14 31.97 -19.67 -22.07
N SER A 15 30.92 -20.02 -21.34
CA SER A 15 29.65 -19.29 -21.32
C SER A 15 29.75 -18.04 -20.44
N ILE A 16 29.71 -16.86 -21.04
CA ILE A 16 29.53 -15.59 -20.34
C ILE A 16 28.07 -15.52 -19.89
N VAL A 17 27.81 -15.76 -18.61
CA VAL A 17 26.49 -15.54 -18.00
C VAL A 17 26.37 -14.04 -17.74
N ALA A 18 25.53 -13.35 -18.51
CA ALA A 18 25.12 -11.98 -18.24
C ALA A 18 24.25 -11.98 -16.97
N LEU A 19 24.80 -11.49 -15.86
CA LEU A 19 24.07 -11.25 -14.62
C LEU A 19 23.08 -10.11 -14.84
N ALA A 20 21.81 -10.44 -15.06
CA ALA A 20 20.72 -9.48 -14.93
C ALA A 20 20.51 -9.21 -13.42
N LEU A 21 20.97 -8.06 -12.94
CA LEU A 21 20.67 -7.56 -11.61
C LEU A 21 19.19 -7.12 -11.59
N PRO A 22 18.29 -7.77 -10.82
CA PRO A 22 17.01 -7.15 -10.54
C PRO A 22 17.29 -5.90 -9.71
N SER A 23 16.97 -4.74 -10.24
CA SER A 23 16.87 -3.51 -9.45
C SER A 23 15.74 -3.72 -8.44
N ILE A 24 16.11 -4.08 -7.21
CA ILE A 24 15.20 -4.17 -6.06
C ILE A 24 14.82 -2.72 -5.70
N GLY A 25 13.91 -2.14 -6.47
CA GLY A 25 13.12 -1.01 -6.00
C GLY A 25 12.20 -1.55 -4.92
N CYS A 26 12.27 -1.00 -3.71
CA CYS A 26 11.38 -1.38 -2.61
C CYS A 26 9.94 -0.97 -2.99
N VAL A 27 9.22 -1.81 -3.72
CA VAL A 27 7.78 -1.64 -3.95
C VAL A 27 7.10 -2.10 -2.65
N THR A 28 6.40 -1.19 -1.98
CA THR A 28 5.62 -1.54 -0.80
C THR A 28 4.25 -1.98 -1.32
N GLU A 29 4.19 -3.25 -1.71
CA GLU A 29 2.94 -3.98 -1.94
C GLU A 29 2.55 -4.64 -0.62
N GLY A 30 1.25 -4.81 -0.36
CA GLY A 30 0.81 -5.50 0.83
C GLY A 30 -0.62 -6.01 0.77
N THR A 31 -0.90 -6.99 1.63
CA THR A 31 -2.21 -7.61 1.78
C THR A 31 -2.69 -7.43 3.21
N ALA A 32 -3.97 -7.07 3.37
CA ALA A 32 -4.67 -6.88 4.62
C ALA A 32 -5.81 -7.87 4.69
N VAL A 33 -6.09 -8.28 5.92
CA VAL A 33 -7.22 -9.14 6.22
C VAL A 33 -7.98 -8.47 7.34
N GLY A 34 -9.20 -8.06 7.04
CA GLY A 34 -10.16 -7.59 8.02
C GLY A 34 -11.21 -8.66 8.31
N GLU A 35 -11.78 -8.61 9.49
CA GLU A 35 -13.03 -9.28 9.79
C GLU A 35 -14.12 -8.21 9.70
N ALA A 36 -15.20 -8.55 9.00
CA ALA A 36 -16.32 -7.68 8.76
C ALA A 36 -17.47 -8.10 9.67
N GLU A 37 -17.96 -7.15 10.45
CA GLU A 37 -19.27 -7.23 11.07
C GLU A 37 -20.19 -6.28 10.30
N SER A 38 -21.27 -6.82 9.73
CA SER A 38 -22.29 -6.05 9.02
C SER A 38 -23.56 -6.01 9.88
N PRO A 39 -24.13 -4.84 10.18
CA PRO A 39 -25.43 -4.78 10.86
C PRO A 39 -26.56 -5.38 10.02
N ALA A 40 -26.37 -5.45 8.69
CA ALA A 40 -27.34 -5.99 7.74
C ALA A 40 -27.18 -7.51 7.54
N HIS A 41 -26.00 -8.07 7.82
CA HIS A 41 -25.70 -9.49 7.71
C HIS A 41 -25.06 -10.00 9.01
N HIS A 42 -25.82 -10.81 9.76
CA HIS A 42 -25.32 -11.54 10.95
C HIS A 42 -24.19 -12.55 10.63
N ASP A 43 -23.81 -12.68 9.36
CA ASP A 43 -22.68 -13.48 8.92
C ASP A 43 -21.38 -12.69 9.12
N VAL A 44 -20.76 -12.91 10.27
CA VAL A 44 -19.39 -12.47 10.55
C VAL A 44 -18.47 -13.13 9.52
N GLY A 45 -17.92 -12.34 8.61
CA GLY A 45 -17.17 -12.83 7.46
C GLY A 45 -15.79 -12.22 7.36
N ARG A 46 -14.86 -12.95 6.72
CA ARG A 46 -13.52 -12.44 6.45
C ARG A 46 -13.53 -11.56 5.20
N THR A 47 -13.18 -10.30 5.36
CA THR A 47 -12.93 -9.38 4.24
C THR A 47 -11.44 -9.31 3.96
N THR A 48 -11.04 -9.47 2.71
CA THR A 48 -9.61 -9.36 2.33
C THR A 48 -9.43 -8.12 1.49
N PHE A 49 -8.36 -7.36 1.75
CA PHE A 49 -7.94 -6.22 0.94
C PHE A 49 -6.50 -6.42 0.48
N GLU A 50 -6.21 -6.02 -0.75
CA GLU A 50 -4.87 -6.00 -1.32
C GLU A 50 -4.60 -4.59 -1.82
N TRP A 51 -3.40 -4.06 -1.60
CA TRP A 51 -3.04 -2.75 -2.09
C TRP A 51 -1.64 -2.72 -2.67
N LYS A 52 -1.45 -1.69 -3.51
CA LYS A 52 -0.17 -1.34 -4.11
C LYS A 52 -0.01 0.17 -4.07
N SER A 53 0.95 0.64 -3.29
CA SER A 53 1.25 2.07 -3.21
C SER A 53 2.01 2.53 -4.45
N ASP A 54 1.72 3.74 -4.93
CA ASP A 54 2.48 4.34 -6.03
C ASP A 54 3.94 4.57 -5.58
N LEU A 55 4.88 4.40 -6.51
CA LEU A 55 6.31 4.56 -6.20
C LEU A 55 6.71 6.04 -6.01
N ALA A 56 6.08 6.93 -6.77
CA ALA A 56 6.36 8.37 -6.71
C ALA A 56 5.70 9.04 -5.49
N ASP A 57 4.60 8.46 -4.98
CA ASP A 57 3.83 9.01 -3.87
C ASP A 57 3.10 7.90 -3.10
N ARG A 58 3.64 7.56 -1.92
CA ARG A 58 3.08 6.50 -1.05
C ARG A 58 1.71 6.84 -0.46
N THR A 59 1.29 8.11 -0.53
CA THR A 59 -0.02 8.54 -0.04
C THR A 59 -1.15 8.10 -0.98
N ASN A 60 -0.83 7.59 -2.17
CA ASN A 60 -1.79 7.11 -3.14
C ASN A 60 -1.44 5.69 -3.62
N GLY A 61 -2.44 4.99 -4.15
CA GLY A 61 -2.24 3.68 -4.76
C GLY A 61 -3.52 2.95 -5.13
N ASP A 62 -3.35 1.76 -5.69
CA ASP A 62 -4.44 0.85 -6.01
C ASP A 62 -4.82 0.04 -4.78
N ILE A 63 -6.11 -0.26 -4.65
CA ILE A 63 -6.65 -1.14 -3.61
C ILE A 63 -7.80 -1.96 -4.19
N ALA A 64 -7.80 -3.24 -3.87
CA ALA A 64 -8.88 -4.17 -4.17
C ALA A 64 -9.32 -4.86 -2.87
N GLY A 65 -10.58 -5.27 -2.82
CA GLY A 65 -11.07 -6.05 -1.70
C GLY A 65 -12.26 -6.91 -2.06
N ARG A 66 -12.47 -7.94 -1.27
CA ARG A 66 -13.59 -8.87 -1.42
C ARG A 66 -14.34 -8.98 -0.10
N LEU A 67 -15.63 -8.65 -0.15
CA LEU A 67 -16.54 -8.73 0.99
C LEU A 67 -17.00 -10.18 1.25
N PRO A 68 -17.64 -10.46 2.40
CA PRO A 68 -18.11 -11.80 2.74
C PRO A 68 -19.13 -12.39 1.77
N ASP A 69 -19.93 -11.55 1.12
CA ASP A 69 -20.89 -11.93 0.08
C ASP A 69 -20.23 -12.43 -1.22
N GLY A 70 -18.90 -12.34 -1.30
CA GLY A 70 -18.11 -12.71 -2.47
C GLY A 70 -17.95 -11.60 -3.50
N THR A 71 -18.58 -10.44 -3.30
CA THR A 71 -18.47 -9.30 -4.21
C THR A 71 -17.06 -8.71 -4.16
N GLU A 72 -16.44 -8.59 -5.33
CA GLU A 72 -15.13 -7.96 -5.50
C GLU A 72 -15.26 -6.49 -5.86
N TYR A 73 -14.44 -5.67 -5.22
CA TYR A 73 -14.34 -4.24 -5.41
C TYR A 73 -12.89 -3.85 -5.71
N SER A 74 -12.69 -2.89 -6.61
CA SER A 74 -11.37 -2.34 -6.92
C SER A 74 -11.42 -0.83 -7.14
N GLY A 75 -10.32 -0.15 -6.83
CA GLY A 75 -10.21 1.29 -7.01
C GLY A 75 -8.92 1.85 -6.44
N ARG A 76 -9.01 3.08 -5.94
CA ARG A 76 -7.85 3.84 -5.46
C ARG A 76 -8.02 4.21 -4.00
N TYR A 77 -6.92 4.20 -3.27
CA TYR A 77 -6.84 4.82 -1.95
C TYR A 77 -6.08 6.15 -2.02
N ARG A 78 -6.40 7.05 -1.09
CA ARG A 78 -5.65 8.27 -0.84
C ARG A 78 -5.57 8.54 0.65
N GLN A 79 -4.36 8.77 1.13
CA GLN A 79 -4.08 9.27 2.46
C GLN A 79 -4.17 10.79 2.44
N THR A 80 -4.83 11.36 3.44
CA THR A 80 -4.83 12.80 3.63
C THR A 80 -3.46 13.23 4.16
N VAL A 81 -2.84 14.24 3.56
CA VAL A 81 -1.63 14.88 4.07
C VAL A 81 -1.93 16.34 4.37
N ALA A 82 -1.38 16.85 5.47
CA ALA A 82 -1.39 18.28 5.75
C ALA A 82 -0.04 18.87 5.31
N GLU A 83 -0.11 19.91 4.49
CA GLU A 83 1.06 20.72 4.17
C GLU A 83 1.29 21.72 5.31
N PRO A 84 2.56 21.93 5.74
CA PRO A 84 2.84 23.03 6.64
C PRO A 84 2.47 24.34 5.94
N ALA A 85 1.74 25.21 6.64
CA ALA A 85 1.31 26.49 6.07
C ALA A 85 2.50 27.24 5.47
N ALA A 86 2.43 27.55 4.17
CA ALA A 86 3.42 28.37 3.50
C ALA A 86 3.47 29.75 4.18
N GLY A 87 4.66 30.17 4.64
CA GLY A 87 4.88 31.53 5.12
C GLY A 87 4.69 31.83 6.63
N ALA A 88 4.40 30.86 7.49
CA ALA A 88 4.56 31.04 8.94
C ALA A 88 6.04 31.33 9.31
N THR A 89 6.37 32.55 9.68
CA THR A 89 7.68 32.91 10.21
C THR A 89 7.90 32.17 11.52
N THR A 90 8.93 31.33 11.61
CA THR A 90 9.37 30.80 12.91
C THR A 90 10.05 31.94 13.66
N VAL A 91 9.81 32.02 14.97
CA VAL A 91 10.55 32.93 15.84
C VAL A 91 11.69 32.18 16.51
N ASP A 92 12.82 32.84 16.74
CA ASP A 92 13.89 32.28 17.56
C ASP A 92 13.50 32.30 19.05
N TRP A 93 14.42 31.82 19.90
CA TRP A 93 14.21 31.78 21.35
C TRP A 93 14.10 33.17 22.00
N GLU A 94 14.45 34.23 21.27
CA GLU A 94 14.33 35.65 21.65
C GLU A 94 13.06 36.30 21.07
N GLY A 95 12.26 35.55 20.30
CA GLY A 95 11.03 36.04 19.67
C GLY A 95 11.25 36.80 18.36
N ASN A 96 12.46 36.84 17.82
CA ASN A 96 12.76 37.52 16.55
C ASN A 96 12.43 36.61 15.36
N PRO A 97 12.04 37.19 14.20
CA PRO A 97 11.89 36.44 12.95
C PRO A 97 13.18 35.66 12.63
N SER A 98 13.12 34.34 12.68
CA SER A 98 14.24 33.47 12.34
C SER A 98 14.39 33.44 10.82
N GLN A 99 15.57 33.84 10.33
CA GLN A 99 15.96 33.67 8.92
C GLN A 99 16.43 32.24 8.63
N TYR A 100 16.63 31.42 9.67
CA TYR A 100 16.72 29.98 9.52
C TYR A 100 15.34 29.46 9.18
N ASP A 101 15.14 29.21 7.89
CA ASP A 101 14.07 28.37 7.39
C ASP A 101 14.23 26.97 7.97
N SER A 102 13.71 26.76 9.17
CA SER A 102 13.57 25.44 9.77
C SER A 102 12.29 24.74 9.30
N ARG A 103 11.62 25.24 8.25
CA ARG A 103 10.75 24.39 7.45
C ARG A 103 11.63 23.46 6.62
N ALA A 104 12.18 22.45 7.29
CA ALA A 104 12.16 21.17 6.61
C ALA A 104 10.70 20.95 6.18
N ASP A 105 10.48 20.78 4.89
CA ASP A 105 9.24 20.44 4.20
C ASP A 105 8.62 19.16 4.78
N ALA A 106 8.21 19.22 6.04
CA ALA A 106 7.74 18.07 6.77
C ALA A 106 6.30 17.84 6.35
N THR A 107 6.11 17.03 5.30
CA THR A 107 4.81 16.47 4.96
C THR A 107 4.22 15.84 6.23
N VAL A 108 3.11 16.39 6.72
CA VAL A 108 2.42 15.83 7.88
C VAL A 108 1.48 14.76 7.37
N TYR A 109 1.94 13.52 7.42
CA TYR A 109 1.13 12.35 7.09
C TYR A 109 0.02 12.18 8.13
N THR A 110 -1.23 12.39 7.73
CA THR A 110 -2.36 12.14 8.64
C THR A 110 -2.62 10.64 8.76
N ARG A 111 -3.34 10.24 9.80
CA ARG A 111 -3.74 8.84 9.97
C ARG A 111 -4.88 8.43 9.04
N GLU A 112 -5.55 9.37 8.37
CA GLU A 112 -6.76 9.05 7.61
C GLU A 112 -6.43 8.63 6.17
N VAL A 113 -6.97 7.49 5.76
CA VAL A 113 -6.98 7.00 4.38
C VAL A 113 -8.40 6.77 3.94
N ILE A 114 -8.76 7.29 2.77
CA ILE A 114 -10.04 7.02 2.12
C ILE A 114 -9.78 6.18 0.88
N ALA A 115 -10.50 5.06 0.76
CA ALA A 115 -10.55 4.27 -0.46
C ALA A 115 -11.95 4.35 -1.08
N ARG A 116 -11.98 4.50 -2.40
CA ARG A 116 -13.22 4.45 -3.19
C ARG A 116 -13.05 3.37 -4.25
N LEU A 117 -13.89 2.36 -4.18
CA LEU A 117 -13.83 1.17 -5.00
C LEU A 117 -15.17 0.96 -5.70
N LYS A 118 -15.14 0.29 -6.85
CA LYS A 118 -16.31 -0.12 -7.62
C LYS A 118 -16.31 -1.63 -7.78
N SER A 119 -17.51 -2.19 -7.76
CA SER A 119 -17.75 -3.58 -8.13
C SER A 119 -17.34 -3.82 -9.59
N ALA A 120 -17.06 -5.07 -9.94
CA ALA A 120 -16.64 -5.44 -11.31
C ALA A 120 -17.65 -5.00 -12.39
N ASP A 121 -18.94 -4.96 -12.06
CA ASP A 121 -20.01 -4.50 -12.95
C ASP A 121 -20.29 -2.99 -12.88
N GLY A 122 -19.61 -2.27 -11.98
CA GLY A 122 -19.73 -0.83 -11.76
C GLY A 122 -21.05 -0.38 -11.13
N ARG A 123 -21.93 -1.29 -10.70
CA ARG A 123 -23.27 -0.95 -10.18
C ARG A 123 -23.26 -0.61 -8.70
N LYS A 124 -22.32 -1.17 -7.95
CA LYS A 124 -22.09 -0.87 -6.53
C LYS A 124 -20.77 -0.15 -6.32
N GLU A 125 -20.77 0.78 -5.37
CA GLU A 125 -19.56 1.45 -4.87
C GLU A 125 -19.31 1.03 -3.41
N LEU A 126 -18.02 0.89 -3.06
CA LEU A 126 -17.55 0.64 -1.72
C LEU A 126 -16.63 1.79 -1.31
N ARG A 127 -16.96 2.45 -0.20
CA ARG A 127 -16.14 3.51 0.38
C ARG A 127 -15.59 3.04 1.72
N CYS A 128 -14.27 2.95 1.83
CA CYS A 128 -13.62 2.64 3.10
C CYS A 128 -12.90 3.86 3.67
N THR A 129 -12.97 4.02 4.99
CA THR A 129 -12.19 5.00 5.75
C THR A 129 -11.35 4.24 6.75
N PHE A 130 -10.03 4.36 6.66
CA PHE A 130 -9.07 3.73 7.54
C PHE A 130 -8.33 4.77 8.39
N THR A 131 -8.02 4.39 9.61
CA THR A 131 -7.09 5.05 10.53
C THR A 131 -5.81 4.23 10.62
N LEU A 132 -4.72 4.75 10.07
CA LEU A 132 -3.42 4.10 10.04
C LEU A 132 -2.74 4.10 11.42
N ALA A 133 -2.12 2.97 11.77
CA ALA A 133 -1.26 2.87 12.94
C ALA A 133 0.08 3.60 12.72
N GLN A 134 0.65 3.51 11.51
CA GLN A 134 1.88 4.20 11.13
C GLN A 134 1.68 5.03 9.84
N PRO A 135 1.24 6.30 9.94
CA PRO A 135 0.93 7.15 8.79
C PRO A 135 2.02 7.25 7.73
N LYS A 136 3.28 7.32 8.14
CA LYS A 136 4.43 7.45 7.23
C LYS A 136 4.63 6.20 6.34
N GLU A 137 4.18 5.05 6.80
CA GLU A 137 4.26 3.77 6.07
C GLU A 137 3.01 3.52 5.20
N GLY A 138 2.02 4.42 5.24
CA GLY A 138 0.75 4.25 4.53
C GLY A 138 -0.01 2.99 5.00
N PRO A 139 -0.81 2.36 4.12
CA PRO A 139 -1.52 1.11 4.44
C PRO A 139 -0.61 -0.03 4.92
N ALA A 140 0.66 -0.06 4.50
CA ALA A 140 1.62 -1.06 4.95
C ALA A 140 2.05 -0.91 6.40
N GLY A 141 1.84 0.26 6.99
CA GLY A 141 1.96 0.50 8.43
C GLY A 141 0.83 -0.11 9.27
N GLY A 142 -0.17 -0.71 8.63
CA GLY A 142 -1.37 -1.23 9.26
C GLY A 142 -2.33 -0.15 9.74
N GLY A 143 -3.48 -0.56 10.26
CA GLY A 143 -4.56 0.33 10.67
C GLY A 143 -5.90 -0.39 10.86
N THR A 144 -6.94 0.37 11.17
CA THR A 144 -8.32 -0.13 11.28
C THR A 144 -9.27 0.78 10.51
N GLY A 145 -10.40 0.26 10.04
CA GLY A 145 -11.33 1.05 9.26
C GLY A 145 -12.74 0.50 9.18
N MET A 146 -13.57 1.28 8.52
CA MET A 146 -14.97 1.00 8.26
C MET A 146 -15.25 1.23 6.79
N CYS A 147 -16.04 0.36 6.18
CA CYS A 147 -16.47 0.47 4.79
C CYS A 147 -17.98 0.62 4.71
N SER A 148 -18.47 1.41 3.75
CA SER A 148 -19.89 1.51 3.41
C SER A 148 -20.11 1.20 1.94
N VAL A 149 -21.14 0.42 1.68
CA VAL A 149 -21.60 0.05 0.34
C VAL A 149 -22.68 1.04 -0.10
N SER A 150 -22.76 1.34 -1.39
CA SER A 150 -23.71 2.31 -1.95
C SER A 150 -25.20 1.98 -1.75
N ASP A 151 -25.53 0.72 -1.40
CA ASP A 151 -26.89 0.29 -1.04
C ASP A 151 -27.22 0.52 0.46
N GLY A 152 -26.29 1.09 1.22
CA GLY A 152 -26.48 1.47 2.62
C GLY A 152 -25.91 0.46 3.62
N GLU A 153 -25.41 -0.69 3.16
CA GLU A 153 -24.72 -1.64 4.03
C GLU A 153 -23.41 -1.04 4.59
N THR A 154 -23.11 -1.32 5.85
CA THR A 154 -21.86 -0.90 6.50
C THR A 154 -21.12 -2.13 7.02
N VAL A 155 -19.80 -2.13 6.82
CA VAL A 155 -18.86 -3.16 7.24
C VAL A 155 -17.87 -2.53 8.21
N GLU A 156 -17.91 -2.95 9.46
CA GLU A 156 -17.03 -2.46 10.52
C GLU A 156 -15.88 -3.45 10.81
N GLY A 157 -14.87 -3.01 11.57
CA GLY A 157 -13.81 -3.90 12.07
C GLY A 157 -12.71 -4.27 11.07
N VAL A 158 -12.62 -3.59 9.93
CA VAL A 158 -11.63 -3.93 8.91
C VAL A 158 -10.22 -3.59 9.42
N VAL A 159 -9.33 -4.59 9.49
CA VAL A 159 -7.94 -4.40 9.93
C VAL A 159 -6.99 -4.43 8.74
N LEU A 160 -6.19 -3.38 8.59
CA LEU A 160 -5.00 -3.39 7.75
C LEU A 160 -3.85 -3.98 8.56
N LYS A 161 -3.36 -5.15 8.14
CA LYS A 161 -2.17 -5.77 8.77
C LYS A 161 -0.91 -5.15 8.17
N LYS A 162 0.12 -5.02 9.01
CA LYS A 162 1.44 -4.60 8.54
C LYS A 162 1.94 -5.61 7.49
N ALA A 163 2.46 -5.13 6.37
CA ALA A 163 3.14 -6.01 5.40
C ALA A 163 4.39 -6.58 6.07
N GLN A 164 4.58 -7.91 5.97
CA GLN A 164 5.75 -8.62 6.50
C GLN A 164 6.89 -8.63 5.48
#